data_AF-A0A2G2ZID6-F1
#
_entry.id   AF-A0A2G2ZID6-F1
#
_cell.length_a   1.000
_cell.length_b   1.000
_cell.length_c   1.000
_cell.angle_alpha   90.00
_cell.angle_beta   90.00
_cell.angle_gamma   90.00
#
_symmetry.space_group_name_H-M   'P 1'
#
loop_
_entity.id
_entity.type
_entity.pdbx_description
1 polymer ?
#
loop_
_entity_poly.entity_id
_entity_poly.type
_entity_poly.pdbx_seq_one_letter_code
_entity_poly.pdbx_strand_id
1 'polypeptide(L)'
;MNANYIVKLHFAELILINNTSFNSLGERIFDVYLQDNLVSKDFKITKEAGGPGIPIVKTSIVNVTSNTLKIHFYWAGRGTTFTVFKFISVLLTVECLILL
;
A
#
# COMPACT_ATOMS: atom_id res chain seq x y z
N MET A 1 -10.96 1.31 25.11
CA MET A 1 -10.20 0.08 25.43
C MET A 1 -8.99 0.08 24.54
N ASN A 2 -7.80 -0.14 25.10
CA ASN A 2 -6.58 -0.22 24.30
C ASN A 2 -6.36 -1.69 23.96
N ALA A 3 -6.26 -2.02 22.67
CA ALA A 3 -6.01 -3.37 22.22
C ALA A 3 -4.93 -3.38 21.15
N ASN A 4 -4.12 -4.44 21.15
CA ASN A 4 -3.12 -4.66 20.13
C ASN A 4 -3.76 -5.43 18.98
N TYR A 5 -3.66 -4.85 17.79
CA TYR A 5 -4.15 -5.43 16.55
C TYR A 5 -2.97 -5.78 15.65
N ILE A 6 -3.08 -6.94 15.01
CA ILE A 6 -2.24 -7.30 13.87
C ILE A 6 -2.96 -6.82 12.63
N VAL A 7 -2.40 -5.80 11.98
CA VAL A 7 -2.90 -5.27 10.71
C VAL A 7 -2.11 -5.93 9.58
N LYS A 8 -2.82 -6.56 8.65
CA LYS A 8 -2.26 -7.11 7.41
C LYS A 8 -2.81 -6.31 6.23
N LEU A 9 -1.89 -5.69 5.50
CA LEU A 9 -2.19 -4.92 4.30
C LEU A 9 -1.77 -5.73 3.08
N HIS A 10 -2.74 -6.07 2.23
CA HIS A 10 -2.51 -6.85 1.02
C HIS A 10 -2.36 -5.91 -0.17
N PHE A 11 -1.16 -5.88 -0.74
CA PHE A 11 -0.83 -5.06 -1.90
C PHE A 11 -0.62 -5.93 -3.12
N ALA A 12 -1.07 -5.45 -4.26
CA ALA A 12 -0.73 -6.03 -5.56
C ALA A 12 -0.77 -4.90 -6.58
N GLU A 13 0.29 -4.74 -7.36
CA GLU A 13 0.29 -3.80 -8.47
C GLU A 13 -0.07 -4.55 -9.75
N LEU A 14 -1.33 -4.43 -10.18
CA LEU A 14 -1.82 -5.08 -11.38
C LEU A 14 -1.51 -4.20 -12.60
N ILE A 15 -0.70 -4.70 -13.53
CA ILE A 15 -0.51 -4.05 -14.83
C ILE A 15 -1.59 -4.55 -15.78
N LEU A 16 -2.57 -3.68 -16.09
CA LEU A 16 -3.46 -3.91 -17.23
C LEU A 16 -2.70 -3.56 -18.52
N ILE A 17 -2.26 -4.55 -19.29
CA ILE A 17 -1.53 -4.36 -20.53
C ILE A 17 -2.57 -4.13 -21.63
N ASN A 18 -2.68 -2.91 -22.15
CA ASN A 18 -3.49 -2.64 -23.36
C ASN A 18 -2.72 -1.96 -24.48
N ASN A 19 -1.43 -1.65 -24.33
CA ASN A 19 -0.59 -1.37 -25.48
C ASN A 19 0.90 -1.42 -25.11
N THR A 20 1.68 -1.86 -26.08
CA THR A 20 3.11 -2.23 -26.09
C THR A 20 4.10 -1.09 -25.84
N SER A 21 3.73 -0.05 -25.10
CA SER A 21 4.61 1.11 -24.82
C SER A 21 5.12 1.08 -23.37
N PHE A 22 6.08 0.18 -23.12
CA PHE A 22 6.69 -0.09 -21.80
C PHE A 22 7.75 0.95 -21.35
N ASN A 23 7.69 2.21 -21.78
CA ASN A 23 8.80 3.14 -21.51
C ASN A 23 8.59 4.14 -20.36
N SER A 24 7.42 4.20 -19.73
CA SER A 24 7.21 5.14 -18.62
C SER A 24 6.16 4.68 -17.61
N LEU A 25 6.22 3.41 -17.17
CA LEU A 25 5.48 3.00 -15.97
C LEU A 25 6.07 3.78 -14.79
N GLY A 26 5.41 4.87 -14.44
CA GLY A 26 5.80 5.64 -13.26
C GLY A 26 5.76 4.77 -12.03
N GLU A 27 6.84 4.82 -11.26
CA GLU A 27 6.88 4.17 -9.97
C GLU A 27 5.86 4.85 -9.04
N ARG A 28 4.95 4.08 -8.45
CA ARG A 28 4.06 4.58 -7.41
C ARG A 28 4.75 4.47 -6.07
N ILE A 29 5.02 5.63 -5.47
CA ILE A 29 5.76 5.76 -4.22
C ILE A 29 4.85 6.43 -3.21
N PHE A 30 4.46 5.71 -2.16
CA PHE A 30 3.60 6.28 -1.13
C PHE A 30 4.09 5.89 0.26
N ASP A 31 3.72 6.68 1.24
CA ASP A 31 3.94 6.40 2.65
C ASP A 31 2.70 5.73 3.23
N VAL A 32 2.90 4.78 4.13
CA VAL A 32 1.84 4.06 4.85
C VAL A 32 1.92 4.43 6.31
N TYR A 33 0.81 4.93 6.85
CA TYR A 33 0.65 5.27 8.25
C TYR A 33 -0.41 4.40 8.91
N LEU A 34 -0.12 3.92 10.12
CA LEU A 34 -1.05 3.23 11.00
C LEU A 34 -1.13 3.97 12.33
N GLN A 35 -2.34 4.40 12.73
CA GLN A 35 -2.54 5.25 13.91
C GLN A 35 -1.60 6.46 13.93
N ASP A 36 -1.48 7.14 12.78
CA ASP A 36 -0.62 8.31 12.58
C ASP A 36 0.90 8.02 12.69
N ASN A 37 1.31 6.76 12.88
CA ASN A 37 2.71 6.32 12.86
C ASN A 37 3.11 5.85 11.46
N LEU A 38 4.23 6.34 10.96
CA LEU A 38 4.80 5.91 9.69
C LEU A 38 5.33 4.47 9.81
N VAL A 39 4.69 3.54 9.10
CA VAL A 39 5.08 2.12 9.10
C VAL A 39 5.81 1.69 7.84
N SER A 40 5.64 2.40 6.73
CA SER A 40 6.40 2.16 5.51
C SER A 40 6.58 3.47 4.77
N LYS A 41 7.84 3.85 4.53
CA LYS A 41 8.20 5.08 3.83
C LYS A 41 8.63 4.78 2.42
N ASP A 42 8.28 5.65 1.47
CA ASP A 42 8.64 5.56 0.06
C ASP A 42 8.32 4.16 -0.52
N PHE A 43 7.18 3.60 -0.11
CA PHE A 43 6.80 2.23 -0.38
C PHE A 43 6.44 2.04 -1.85
N LYS A 44 7.14 1.09 -2.48
CA LYS A 44 7.01 0.69 -3.88
C LYS A 44 6.60 -0.77 -3.95
N ILE A 45 5.35 -1.05 -4.34
CA ILE A 45 4.81 -2.42 -4.37
C ILE A 45 5.62 -3.30 -5.32
N THR A 46 5.82 -2.87 -6.57
CA THR A 46 6.59 -3.61 -7.58
C THR A 46 8.00 -3.95 -7.12
N LYS A 47 8.67 -3.03 -6.42
CA LYS A 47 10.03 -3.26 -5.90
C LYS A 47 10.04 -4.29 -4.78
N GLU A 48 9.09 -4.19 -3.85
CA GLU A 48 8.97 -5.08 -2.70
C GLU A 48 8.46 -6.47 -3.07
N ALA A 49 7.59 -6.54 -4.09
CA ALA A 49 7.06 -7.78 -4.64
C ALA A 49 8.02 -8.48 -5.61
N GLY A 50 9.10 -7.82 -6.03
CA GLY A 50 10.02 -8.35 -7.04
C GLY A 50 9.48 -8.33 -8.47
N GLY A 51 8.39 -7.60 -8.71
CA GLY A 51 7.77 -7.45 -10.02
C GLY A 51 6.29 -7.08 -9.96
N PRO A 52 5.70 -6.71 -11.11
CA PRO A 52 4.26 -6.45 -11.21
C PRO A 52 3.45 -7.75 -11.18
N GLY A 53 2.20 -7.66 -10.74
CA GLY A 53 1.27 -8.80 -10.66
C GLY A 53 1.56 -9.76 -9.51
N ILE A 54 2.60 -9.53 -8.71
CA ILE A 54 2.94 -10.33 -7.54
C ILE A 54 2.27 -9.71 -6.30
N PRO A 55 1.39 -10.43 -5.59
CA PRO A 55 0.81 -9.94 -4.35
C PRO A 55 1.82 -10.03 -3.20
N ILE A 56 1.80 -9.02 -2.32
CA ILE A 56 2.59 -8.99 -1.09
C ILE A 56 1.73 -8.58 0.11
N VAL A 57 2.12 -9.05 1.29
CA VAL A 57 1.43 -8.73 2.54
C VAL A 57 2.39 -8.01 3.48
N LYS A 58 2.03 -6.81 3.93
CA LYS A 58 2.74 -6.13 5.02
C LYS A 58 1.97 -6.34 6.32
N THR A 59 2.65 -6.92 7.29
CA THR A 59 2.10 -7.16 8.63
C THR A 59 2.71 -6.15 9.60
N SER A 60 1.88 -5.51 10.42
CA SER A 60 2.31 -4.58 11.46
C SER A 60 1.45 -4.72 12.70
N ILE A 61 2.07 -4.66 13.87
CA ILE A 61 1.37 -4.68 15.16
C ILE A 61 1.12 -3.22 15.55
N VAL A 62 -0.13 -2.89 15.84
CA VAL A 62 -0.56 -1.53 16.16
C VAL A 62 -1.35 -1.54 17.46
N ASN A 63 -1.01 -0.64 18.37
CA ASN A 63 -1.82 -0.39 19.55
C ASN A 63 -2.92 0.61 19.22
N VAL A 64 -4.17 0.17 19.28
CA VAL A 64 -5.34 0.98 18.97
C VAL A 64 -5.93 1.47 20.28
N THR A 65 -5.69 2.75 20.57
CA THR A 65 -6.11 3.41 21.81
C THR A 65 -7.49 4.07 21.68
N SER A 66 -7.80 4.59 20.49
CA SER A 66 -9.14 5.00 20.08
C SER A 66 -9.93 3.79 19.62
N ASN A 67 -11.24 3.74 19.81
CA ASN A 67 -12.13 2.69 19.26
C ASN A 67 -12.11 2.55 17.71
N THR A 68 -11.20 3.23 17.03
CA THR A 68 -11.04 3.27 15.58
C THR A 68 -9.57 3.07 15.23
N LEU A 69 -9.29 2.17 14.28
CA LEU A 69 -7.99 2.01 13.64
C LEU A 69 -7.91 2.93 12.42
N LYS A 70 -6.98 3.87 12.42
CA LYS A 70 -6.70 4.75 11.27
C LYS A 70 -5.58 4.17 10.43
N ILE A 71 -5.84 4.10 9.12
CA ILE A 71 -4.87 3.70 8.10
C ILE A 71 -4.84 4.83 7.08
N HIS A 72 -3.66 5.38 6.80
CA HIS A 72 -3.52 6.50 5.87
C HIS A 72 -2.41 6.19 4.87
N PHE A 73 -2.77 6.21 3.58
CA PHE A 73 -1.87 6.12 2.46
C PHE A 73 -1.59 7.52 1.93
N TYR A 74 -0.37 8.00 2.08
CA TYR A 74 0.02 9.34 1.66
C TYR A 74 0.88 9.28 0.40
N TRP A 75 0.43 9.93 -0.67
CA TRP A 75 1.19 10.06 -1.91
C TRP A 75 1.74 11.49 -2.03
N ALA A 76 3.05 11.64 -1.97
CA ALA A 76 3.73 12.94 -1.99
C ALA A 76 3.86 13.55 -3.40
N GLY A 77 3.08 13.10 -4.40
CA GLY A 77 3.28 13.50 -5.80
C GLY A 77 4.58 12.95 -6.42
N ARG A 78 5.24 12.01 -5.74
CA ARG A 78 6.48 11.37 -6.19
C ARG A 78 6.11 10.11 -6.98
N GLY A 79 6.48 10.07 -8.25
CA GLY A 79 6.05 9.03 -9.20
C GLY A 79 5.15 9.56 -10.31
N THR A 80 5.59 9.39 -11.57
CA THR A 80 4.99 9.87 -12.85
C THR A 80 4.41 11.29 -12.89
N THR A 81 4.99 12.11 -13.78
CA THR A 81 4.51 13.46 -14.10
C THR A 81 3.41 13.52 -15.14
N PHE A 82 3.21 12.53 -16.02
CA PHE A 82 2.10 12.57 -17.00
C PHE A 82 2.03 11.22 -17.72
N THR A 83 0.90 10.51 -17.65
CA THR A 83 0.40 9.55 -18.67
C THR A 83 -1.03 9.15 -18.25
N VAL A 84 -1.96 9.19 -19.21
CA VAL A 84 -3.40 8.86 -19.14
C VAL A 84 -3.80 7.91 -18.01
N PHE A 85 -4.81 8.32 -17.23
CA PHE A 85 -5.44 7.60 -16.11
C PHE A 85 -5.48 6.08 -16.33
N LYS A 86 -4.49 5.39 -15.77
CA LYS A 86 -4.49 3.95 -15.63
C LYS A 86 -5.05 3.64 -14.24
N PHE A 87 -6.24 3.07 -14.19
CA PHE A 87 -6.80 2.45 -12.98
C PHE A 87 -5.91 1.27 -12.60
N ILE A 88 -4.82 1.54 -11.89
CA ILE A 88 -3.99 0.53 -11.23
C ILE A 88 -4.51 0.48 -9.81
N SER A 89 -5.18 -0.62 -9.45
CA SER A 89 -5.56 -0.92 -8.07
C SER A 89 -4.29 -1.27 -7.28
N VAL A 90 -4.12 -0.68 -6.10
CA VAL A 90 -2.88 -0.74 -5.28
C VAL A 90 -3.10 -1.55 -4.00
N LEU A 91 -4.30 -1.48 -3.43
CA LEU A 91 -4.70 -2.20 -2.22
C LEU A 91 -5.83 -3.15 -2.56
N LEU A 92 -5.63 -4.44 -2.27
CA LEU A 92 -6.63 -5.47 -2.56
C LEU A 92 -7.61 -5.64 -1.40
N THR A 93 -7.09 -5.78 -0.17
CA THR A 93 -7.86 -6.02 1.05
C THR A 93 -7.11 -5.54 2.31
N VAL A 94 -7.85 -5.25 3.38
CA VAL A 94 -7.32 -4.98 4.72
C VAL A 94 -7.86 -6.04 5.67
N GLU A 95 -6.98 -6.77 6.34
CA GLU A 95 -7.34 -7.72 7.40
C GLU A 95 -6.79 -7.23 8.75
N CYS A 96 -7.62 -7.29 9.79
CA CYS A 96 -7.27 -6.85 11.13
C CYS A 96 -7.64 -7.92 12.16
N LEU A 97 -6.65 -8.43 12.90
CA LEU A 97 -6.83 -9.48 13.91
C LEU A 97 -6.50 -8.95 15.30
N ILE A 98 -7.36 -9.21 16.30
CA ILE A 98 -7.09 -8.88 17.71
C ILE A 98 -6.09 -9.89 18.28
N LEU A 99 -5.02 -9.41 18.94
CA LEU A 99 -4.19 -10.25 19.80
C LEU A 99 -4.92 -10.43 21.13
N LEU A 100 -5.48 -11.63 21.36
CA LEU A 100 -6.02 -12.07 22.65
C LEU A 100 -4.89 -12.53 23.59
#